data_AF-X0WIH1-F1
#
_entry.id   AF-X0WIH1-F1
#
_cell.length_a   1.000
_cell.length_b   1.000
_cell.length_c   1.000
_cell.angle_alpha   90.00
_cell.angle_beta   90.00
_cell.angle_gamma   90.00
#
_symmetry.space_group_name_H-M   'P 1'
#
loop_
_entity.id
_entity.type
_entity.pdbx_description
1 polymer ?
#
loop_
_entity_poly.entity_id
_entity_poly.type
_entity_poly.pdbx_seq_one_letter_code
_entity_poly.pdbx_strand_id
1 'polypeptide(L)'
;GTLGELSPKPHPWLYAETCRVGLGIDFADRNSVIGIEDSGAGVCSIRLAGFPTIGFAGGNIIESGTRELCCHYCQTFADVLKIIK
;
A
#
# COMPACT_ATOMS: atom_id res chain seq x y z
N GLY A 1 5.04 22.20 -13.02
CA GLY A 1 5.28 20.79 -12.69
C GLY A 1 4.29 19.92 -13.41
N THR A 2 4.67 18.71 -13.77
CA THR A 2 3.77 17.71 -14.36
C THR A 2 2.88 17.07 -13.27
N LEU A 3 1.74 16.49 -13.62
CA LEU A 3 0.88 15.77 -12.65
C LEU A 3 1.64 14.64 -11.93
N GLY A 4 2.62 14.02 -12.60
CA GLY A 4 3.50 13.01 -12.01
C GLY A 4 4.43 13.54 -10.92
N GLU A 5 4.86 14.80 -11.01
CA GLU A 5 5.69 15.47 -9.98
C GLU A 5 4.87 15.88 -8.74
N LEU A 6 3.56 16.03 -8.89
CA LEU A 6 2.64 16.41 -7.81
C LEU A 6 2.04 15.22 -7.06
N SER A 7 2.18 14.01 -7.59
CA SER A 7 1.57 12.80 -7.05
C SER A 7 2.54 11.72 -6.53
N PRO A 8 3.78 12.02 -6.09
CA PRO A 8 4.64 11.00 -5.51
C PRO A 8 4.10 10.52 -4.15
N LYS A 9 4.52 9.34 -3.72
CA LYS A 9 4.29 8.87 -2.34
C LYS A 9 4.80 9.95 -1.35
N PRO A 10 4.05 10.28 -0.29
CA PRO A 10 2.94 9.52 0.26
C PRO A 10 1.55 9.87 -0.31
N HIS A 11 1.43 10.67 -1.38
CA HIS A 11 0.13 10.97 -1.97
C HIS A 11 -0.59 9.68 -2.43
N PRO A 12 -1.90 9.50 -2.19
CA PRO A 12 -2.58 8.21 -2.41
C PRO A 12 -2.94 7.92 -3.87
N TRP A 13 -2.86 8.92 -4.76
CA TRP A 13 -3.39 8.86 -6.13
C TRP A 13 -2.99 7.59 -6.88
N LEU A 14 -1.71 7.22 -6.85
CA LEU A 14 -1.20 6.05 -7.57
C LEU A 14 -1.99 4.79 -7.22
N TYR A 15 -2.19 4.52 -5.94
CA TYR A 15 -2.91 3.32 -5.48
C TYR A 15 -4.42 3.44 -5.70
N ALA A 16 -5.01 4.61 -5.44
CA ALA A 16 -6.43 4.84 -5.64
C ALA A 16 -6.84 4.71 -7.12
N GLU A 17 -6.06 5.30 -8.04
CA GLU A 17 -6.27 5.24 -9.47
C GLU A 17 -6.03 3.84 -10.02
N THR A 18 -4.95 3.17 -9.60
CA THR A 18 -4.68 1.78 -10.01
C THR A 18 -5.85 0.87 -9.65
N CYS A 19 -6.41 0.99 -8.45
CA CYS A 19 -7.57 0.20 -8.03
C CYS A 19 -8.84 0.57 -8.81
N ARG A 20 -9.20 1.86 -8.82
CA ARG A 20 -10.48 2.30 -9.35
C ARG A 20 -10.55 2.25 -10.88
N VAL A 21 -9.50 2.72 -11.54
CA VAL A 21 -9.42 2.84 -13.00
C VAL A 21 -8.74 1.62 -13.60
N GLY A 22 -7.61 1.20 -13.03
CA GLY A 22 -6.82 0.08 -13.55
C GLY A 22 -7.48 -1.28 -13.35
N LEU A 23 -7.97 -1.57 -12.14
CA LEU A 23 -8.62 -2.85 -11.80
C LEU A 23 -10.16 -2.79 -11.93
N GLY A 24 -10.74 -1.61 -12.07
CA GLY A 24 -12.20 -1.43 -12.18
C GLY A 24 -12.96 -1.70 -10.87
N ILE A 25 -12.26 -1.73 -9.73
CA ILE A 25 -12.86 -2.06 -8.42
C ILE A 25 -13.48 -0.79 -7.83
N ASP A 26 -14.74 -0.89 -7.41
CA ASP A 26 -15.43 0.21 -6.74
C ASP A 26 -14.87 0.44 -5.33
N PHE A 27 -14.94 1.67 -4.84
CA PHE A 27 -14.45 2.00 -3.49
C PHE A 27 -15.21 1.22 -2.39
N ALA A 28 -16.47 0.87 -2.62
CA ALA A 28 -17.23 0.02 -1.71
C ALA A 28 -16.53 -1.35 -1.49
N ASP A 29 -15.89 -1.87 -2.54
CA ASP A 29 -15.23 -3.17 -2.58
C ASP A 29 -13.73 -3.10 -2.31
N ARG A 30 -13.17 -1.92 -2.00
CA ARG A 30 -11.72 -1.69 -1.80
C ARG A 30 -11.04 -2.66 -0.82
N ASN A 31 -11.78 -3.26 0.12
CA ASN A 31 -11.25 -4.23 1.07
C ASN A 31 -10.97 -5.61 0.45
N SER A 32 -11.38 -5.85 -0.81
CA SER A 32 -10.96 -7.02 -1.60
C SER A 32 -9.58 -6.85 -2.22
N VAL A 33 -8.96 -5.67 -2.07
CA VAL A 33 -7.62 -5.35 -2.54
C VAL A 33 -6.69 -5.18 -1.34
N ILE A 34 -5.48 -5.71 -1.43
CA ILE A 34 -4.42 -5.47 -0.47
C ILE A 34 -3.28 -4.72 -1.15
N GLY A 35 -2.69 -3.75 -0.46
CA GLY A 35 -1.44 -3.14 -0.88
C GLY A 35 -0.26 -3.77 -0.16
N ILE A 36 0.85 -3.99 -0.87
CA ILE A 36 2.11 -4.52 -0.32
C ILE A 36 3.21 -3.49 -0.59
N GLU A 37 3.95 -3.10 0.43
CA GLU A 37 5.00 -2.06 0.34
C GLU A 37 6.16 -2.35 1.27
N ASP A 38 7.36 -1.91 0.90
CA ASP A 38 8.58 -1.99 1.71
C ASP A 38 9.06 -0.60 2.18
N SER A 39 8.44 0.48 1.68
CA SER A 39 8.77 1.86 2.03
C SER A 39 7.72 2.52 2.91
N GLY A 40 8.14 3.35 3.87
CA GLY A 40 7.21 4.06 4.75
C GLY A 40 6.31 5.06 4.00
N ALA A 41 6.85 5.76 3.01
CA ALA A 41 6.05 6.65 2.16
C ALA A 41 4.97 5.87 1.38
N GLY A 42 5.30 4.65 0.93
CA GLY A 42 4.36 3.76 0.27
C GLY A 42 3.29 3.21 1.19
N VAL A 43 3.66 2.77 2.39
CA VAL A 43 2.71 2.36 3.43
C VAL A 43 1.70 3.47 3.70
N CYS A 44 2.17 4.70 3.94
CA CYS A 44 1.29 5.86 4.12
C CYS A 44 0.37 6.10 2.92
N SER A 45 0.91 6.01 1.70
CA SER A 45 0.15 6.20 0.47
C SER A 45 -0.97 5.17 0.30
N ILE A 46 -0.72 3.89 0.57
CA ILE A 46 -1.74 2.82 0.52
C ILE A 46 -2.81 3.05 1.59
N ARG A 47 -2.41 3.40 2.82
CA ARG A 47 -3.35 3.65 3.92
C ARG A 47 -4.23 4.86 3.65
N LEU A 48 -3.66 5.95 3.13
CA LEU A 48 -4.41 7.14 2.71
C LEU A 48 -5.35 6.85 1.53
N ALA A 49 -4.99 5.90 0.65
CA ALA A 49 -5.86 5.44 -0.44
C ALA A 49 -7.00 4.52 0.05
N GLY A 50 -7.02 4.15 1.33
CA GLY A 50 -8.12 3.43 1.97
C GLY A 50 -8.02 1.91 1.90
N PHE A 51 -6.84 1.35 1.59
CA PHE A 51 -6.63 -0.09 1.47
C PHE A 51 -5.98 -0.71 2.74
N PRO A 52 -6.24 -1.99 3.03
CA PRO A 52 -5.39 -2.79 3.91
C PRO A 52 -3.95 -2.84 3.38
N THR A 53 -2.97 -2.70 4.27
CA THR A 53 -1.55 -2.64 3.90
C THR A 53 -0.78 -3.76 4.58
N ILE A 54 -0.01 -4.52 3.81
CA ILE A 54 0.99 -5.46 4.30
C ILE A 54 2.36 -4.83 4.09
N GLY A 55 3.08 -4.58 5.17
CA GLY A 55 4.47 -4.16 5.10
C GLY A 55 5.37 -5.34 4.74
N PHE A 56 6.40 -5.08 3.95
CA PHE A 56 7.35 -6.07 3.46
C PHE A 56 8.77 -5.66 3.85
N ALA A 57 9.60 -6.63 4.23
CA ALA A 57 10.99 -6.37 4.57
C ALA A 57 11.85 -6.04 3.35
N GLY A 58 12.87 -5.20 3.52
CA GLY A 58 13.82 -4.85 2.46
C GLY A 58 13.94 -3.35 2.19
N GLY A 59 12.95 -2.56 2.60
CA GLY A 59 12.99 -1.10 2.56
C GLY A 59 13.11 -0.47 3.95
N ASN A 60 12.47 0.69 4.16
CA ASN A 60 12.69 1.55 5.32
C ASN A 60 11.51 1.65 6.32
N ILE A 61 10.59 0.68 6.31
CA ILE A 61 9.37 0.71 7.15
C ILE A 61 9.68 0.82 8.65
N ILE A 62 10.72 0.14 9.13
CA ILE A 62 11.08 0.14 10.55
C ILE A 62 11.72 1.48 10.93
N GLU A 63 12.67 1.94 10.13
CA GLU A 63 13.40 3.20 10.31
C GLU A 63 12.48 4.43 10.20
N SER A 64 11.45 4.33 9.35
CA SER A 64 10.44 5.39 9.19
C SER A 64 9.33 5.35 10.24
N GLY A 65 9.28 4.34 11.12
CA GLY A 65 8.24 4.21 12.16
C GLY A 65 6.84 3.96 11.59
N THR A 66 6.74 3.36 10.40
CA THR A 66 5.46 3.13 9.71
C THR A 66 4.95 1.69 9.85
N ARG A 67 5.65 0.84 10.60
CA ARG A 67 5.25 -0.55 10.83
C ARG A 67 3.87 -0.65 11.45
N GLU A 68 3.55 0.23 12.38
CA GLU A 68 2.29 0.30 13.12
C GLU A 68 1.10 0.65 12.22
N LEU A 69 1.36 1.20 11.03
CA LEU A 69 0.33 1.47 10.02
C LEU A 69 0.00 0.24 9.16
N CYS A 70 0.80 -0.82 9.24
CA CYS A 70 0.61 -2.06 8.50
C CYS A 70 -0.33 -3.01 9.25
N CYS A 71 -1.23 -3.70 8.54
CA CYS A 71 -2.04 -4.78 9.10
C CYS A 71 -1.18 -6.00 9.44
N HIS A 72 -0.18 -6.28 8.61
CA HIS A 72 0.82 -7.33 8.80
C HIS A 72 2.19 -6.84 8.34
N TYR A 73 3.27 -7.44 8.86
CA TYR A 73 4.63 -7.21 8.39
C TYR A 73 5.30 -8.54 8.08
N CYS A 74 5.73 -8.73 6.84
CA CYS A 74 6.20 -10.01 6.30
C CYS A 74 7.64 -9.92 5.80
N GLN A 75 8.38 -11.04 5.88
CA GLN A 75 9.74 -11.14 5.38
C GLN A 75 9.80 -11.76 3.98
N THR A 76 8.80 -12.59 3.65
CA THR A 76 8.75 -13.33 2.39
C THR A 76 7.35 -13.28 1.78
N PHE A 77 7.25 -13.46 0.46
CA PHE A 77 5.95 -13.60 -0.19
C PHE A 77 5.19 -14.85 0.27
N ALA A 78 5.89 -15.89 0.73
CA ALA A 78 5.25 -17.05 1.35
C ALA A 78 4.52 -16.68 2.66
N ASP A 79 5.03 -15.72 3.43
CA ASP A 79 4.34 -15.21 4.62
C ASP A 79 3.10 -14.40 4.24
N VAL A 80 3.21 -13.58 3.18
CA VAL A 80 2.07 -12.85 2.62
C VAL A 80 0.96 -13.82 2.18
N LEU A 81 1.32 -14.90 1.48
CA LEU A 81 0.36 -15.88 0.99
C LEU A 81 -0.41 -16.59 2.13
N LYS A 82 0.20 -16.78 3.31
CA LYS A 82 -0.48 -17.36 4.48
C LYS A 82 -1.58 -16.45 5.06
N ILE A 83 -1.56 -15.15 4.73
CA ILE A 83 -2.50 -14.15 5.25
C ILE A 83 -3.72 -14.02 4.32
N ILE A 84 -3.52 -14.19 3.02
CA ILE A 84 -4.58 -14.11 2.01
C ILE A 84 -5.39 -15.43 2.06
N LYS A 85 -6.72 -15.33 2.13
CA LYS A 85 -7.64 -16.47 2.17
C LYS A 85 -8.52 -16.51 0.94
#